data_AF-A0A2J8W553-F1
#
_entry.id   AF-A0A2J8W553-F1
#
_cell.length_a   1.000
_cell.length_b   1.000
_cell.length_c   1.000
_cell.angle_alpha   90.00
_cell.angle_beta   90.00
_cell.angle_gamma   90.00
#
_symmetry.space_group_name_H-M   'P 1'
#
loop_
_entity.id
_entity.type
_entity.pdbx_description
1 polymer ?
#
loop_
_entity_poly.entity_id
_entity_poly.type
_entity_poly.pdbx_seq_one_letter_code
_entity_poly.pdbx_strand_id
1 'polypeptide(L)'
;LTARSFKANRDAVLSRIPEHKSDRLISLQSASVVYDLLTIALGRRGQYEMLSECLERAMKFAFEEFHLWYQFALSLMAAGKSARAVKVLKECIRLKPDDATIPLLAAKLCMGSLHWLEEAEKFAKTVVDVGEKTSEFKAKGYLALGLTYSLQATDASLRGMQEVLQRKALLAFQ
;
A
#
# COMPACT_ATOMS: atom_id res chain seq x y z
N LEU A 1 5.38 7.52 12.87
CA LEU A 1 6.41 6.47 12.78
C LEU A 1 6.80 6.33 11.32
N THR A 2 8.06 6.60 10.96
CA THR A 2 8.57 6.59 9.57
C THR A 2 9.42 5.33 9.34
N ALA A 3 9.58 4.87 8.10
CA ALA A 3 10.42 3.70 7.78
C ALA A 3 11.85 3.75 8.39
N ARG A 4 12.36 4.96 8.64
CA ARG A 4 13.61 5.21 9.35
C ARG A 4 13.62 4.71 10.80
N SER A 5 12.52 4.81 11.55
CA SER A 5 12.47 4.29 12.93
C SER A 5 12.50 2.76 12.96
N PHE A 6 11.92 2.10 11.96
CA PHE A 6 12.02 0.65 11.80
C PHE A 6 13.45 0.23 11.40
N LYS A 7 14.11 1.00 10.53
CA LYS A 7 15.50 0.76 10.13
C LYS A 7 16.51 0.97 11.26
N ALA A 8 16.31 1.96 12.12
CA ALA A 8 17.16 2.15 13.31
C ALA A 8 17.04 0.99 14.31
N ASN A 9 15.82 0.45 14.47
CA ASN A 9 15.59 -0.72 15.31
C ASN A 9 16.19 -1.99 14.70
N ARG A 10 16.24 -2.08 13.36
CA ARG A 10 16.96 -3.13 12.63
C ARG A 10 18.44 -3.17 13.02
N ASP A 11 19.14 -2.04 12.98
CA ASP A 11 20.58 -2.01 13.28
C ASP A 11 20.87 -2.32 14.76
N ALA A 12 20.00 -1.87 15.67
CA ALA A 12 20.11 -2.17 17.11
C ALA A 12 19.85 -3.65 17.45
N VAL A 13 18.92 -4.32 16.75
CA VAL A 13 18.60 -5.74 16.97
C VAL A 13 19.58 -6.66 16.21
N LEU A 14 20.10 -6.22 15.06
CA LEU A 14 21.04 -7.00 14.23
C LEU A 14 22.51 -6.87 14.64
N SER A 15 22.90 -5.88 15.45
CA SER A 15 24.30 -5.77 15.93
C SER A 15 24.72 -6.86 16.92
N ARG A 16 23.80 -7.74 17.34
CA ARG A 16 24.11 -8.88 18.20
C ARG A 16 24.57 -10.09 17.37
N ILE A 17 25.86 -10.40 17.51
CA ILE A 17 26.66 -11.62 17.24
C ILE A 17 26.09 -12.63 16.18
N PRO A 18 26.91 -13.07 15.19
CA PRO A 18 26.49 -13.99 14.11
C PRO A 18 25.90 -15.34 14.56
N GLU A 19 26.24 -15.81 15.76
CA GLU A 19 25.96 -17.14 16.30
C GLU A 19 24.45 -17.43 16.50
N HIS A 20 23.62 -16.41 16.70
CA HIS A 20 22.16 -16.58 16.91
C HIS A 20 21.32 -16.38 15.64
N LYS A 21 21.91 -16.49 14.45
CA LYS A 21 21.19 -16.27 13.18
C LYS A 21 20.04 -17.28 12.97
N SER A 22 20.24 -18.55 13.32
CA SER A 22 19.23 -19.62 13.23
C SER A 22 18.05 -19.40 14.18
N ASP A 23 18.32 -19.09 15.45
CA ASP A 23 17.28 -18.89 16.46
C ASP A 23 16.41 -17.66 16.15
N ARG A 24 17.00 -16.63 15.53
CA ARG A 24 16.29 -15.45 15.02
C ARG A 24 15.35 -15.79 13.87
N LEU A 25 15.79 -16.61 12.92
CA LEU A 25 14.93 -17.07 11.80
C LEU A 25 13.71 -17.83 12.33
N ILE A 26 13.92 -18.74 13.29
CA ILE A 26 12.83 -19.49 13.93
C ILE A 26 11.89 -18.55 14.70
N SER A 27 12.43 -17.58 15.44
CA SER A 27 11.64 -16.60 16.18
C SER A 27 10.83 -15.68 15.25
N LEU A 28 11.40 -15.28 14.12
CA LEU A 28 10.74 -14.49 13.08
C LEU A 28 9.61 -15.26 12.42
N GLN A 29 9.86 -16.52 12.06
CA GLN A 29 8.84 -17.38 11.48
C GLN A 29 7.70 -17.64 12.45
N SER A 30 8.03 -17.90 13.73
CA SER A 30 7.03 -18.07 14.79
C SER A 30 6.20 -16.80 15.00
N ALA A 31 6.84 -15.62 14.97
CA ALA A 31 6.14 -14.34 15.06
C ALA A 31 5.19 -14.12 13.87
N SER A 32 5.62 -14.42 12.64
CA SER A 32 4.77 -14.34 11.45
C SER A 32 3.50 -15.16 11.61
N VAL A 33 3.63 -16.43 12.03
CA VAL A 33 2.49 -17.33 12.25
C VAL A 33 1.53 -16.77 13.31
N VAL A 34 2.05 -16.20 14.40
CA VAL A 34 1.21 -15.57 15.43
C VAL A 34 0.44 -14.38 14.86
N TYR A 35 1.07 -13.52 14.05
CA TYR A 35 0.40 -12.39 13.43
C TYR A 35 -0.59 -12.79 12.32
N ASP A 36 -0.36 -13.92 11.64
CA ASP A 36 -1.31 -14.50 10.69
C ASP A 36 -2.57 -15.00 11.39
N LEU A 37 -2.40 -15.75 12.48
CA LEU A 37 -3.52 -16.21 13.31
C LEU A 37 -4.30 -15.04 13.89
N LEU A 38 -3.60 -13.99 14.32
CA LEU A 38 -4.23 -12.76 14.82
C LEU A 38 -5.02 -12.04 13.72
N THR A 39 -4.46 -11.95 12.51
CA THR A 39 -5.13 -11.37 11.34
C THR A 39 -6.42 -12.11 11.01
N ILE A 40 -6.39 -13.46 11.02
CA ILE A 40 -7.58 -14.29 10.79
C ILE A 40 -8.61 -14.06 11.92
N ALA A 41 -8.18 -14.11 13.18
CA ALA A 41 -9.08 -14.02 14.32
C ALA A 41 -9.78 -12.66 14.42
N LEU A 42 -9.02 -11.57 14.33
CA LEU A 42 -9.56 -10.21 14.41
C LEU A 42 -10.28 -9.79 13.13
N GLY A 43 -9.76 -10.20 11.96
CA GLY A 43 -10.37 -9.92 10.67
C GLY A 43 -11.78 -10.52 10.56
N ARG A 44 -11.97 -11.77 11.00
CA ARG A 44 -13.30 -12.42 11.03
C ARG A 44 -14.30 -11.74 11.95
N ARG A 45 -13.83 -10.98 12.95
CA ARG A 45 -14.67 -10.19 13.86
C ARG A 45 -14.79 -8.73 13.46
N GLY A 46 -14.19 -8.32 12.35
CA GLY A 46 -14.15 -6.93 11.89
C GLY A 46 -13.35 -5.99 12.81
N GLN A 47 -12.50 -6.52 13.70
CA GLN A 47 -11.71 -5.74 14.66
C GLN A 47 -10.41 -5.20 14.05
N TYR A 48 -10.55 -4.46 12.95
CA TYR A 48 -9.41 -3.96 12.16
C TYR A 48 -8.59 -2.88 12.88
N GLU A 49 -9.22 -2.11 13.76
CA GLU A 49 -8.55 -1.12 14.61
C GLU A 49 -7.50 -1.80 15.51
N MET A 50 -7.95 -2.76 16.32
CA MET A 50 -7.08 -3.56 17.19
C MET A 50 -6.02 -4.33 16.38
N LEU A 51 -6.41 -4.89 15.24
CA LEU A 51 -5.48 -5.59 14.35
C LEU A 51 -4.35 -4.66 13.88
N SER A 52 -4.69 -3.44 13.45
CA SER A 52 -3.71 -2.46 12.97
C SER A 52 -2.71 -2.07 14.07
N GLU A 53 -3.14 -1.97 15.32
CA GLU A 53 -2.25 -1.69 16.45
C GLU A 53 -1.33 -2.87 16.76
N CYS A 54 -1.85 -4.10 16.71
CA CYS A 54 -1.05 -5.29 16.92
C CYS A 54 0.03 -5.44 15.85
N LEU A 55 -0.33 -5.24 14.58
CA LEU A 55 0.60 -5.28 13.45
C LEU A 55 1.61 -4.12 13.52
N GLU A 56 1.21 -2.92 13.93
CA GLU A 56 2.15 -1.80 14.13
C GLU A 56 3.22 -2.13 15.18
N ARG A 57 2.86 -2.85 16.25
CA ARG A 57 3.83 -3.32 17.24
C ARG A 57 4.74 -4.40 16.64
N ALA A 58 4.19 -5.28 15.79
CA ALA A 58 4.94 -6.28 15.05
C ALA A 58 6.00 -5.67 14.14
N MET A 59 5.70 -4.52 13.52
CA MET A 59 6.61 -3.84 12.58
C MET A 59 7.97 -3.52 13.20
N LYS A 60 8.08 -3.38 14.52
CA LYS A 60 9.35 -3.17 15.23
C LYS A 60 10.32 -4.34 15.08
N PHE A 61 9.80 -5.52 14.76
CA PHE A 61 10.51 -6.78 14.57
C PHE A 61 10.44 -7.26 13.12
N ALA A 62 9.68 -6.57 12.25
CA ALA A 62 9.51 -6.90 10.84
C ALA A 62 10.73 -6.41 10.02
N PHE A 63 11.65 -7.31 9.71
CA PHE A 63 12.83 -6.99 8.91
C PHE A 63 12.51 -7.06 7.42
N GLU A 64 11.98 -5.97 6.85
CA GLU A 64 11.66 -5.85 5.41
C GLU A 64 10.82 -7.02 4.85
N GLU A 65 10.08 -7.69 5.73
CA GLU A 65 9.26 -8.84 5.39
C GLU A 65 7.96 -8.31 4.76
N PHE A 66 7.82 -8.52 3.44
CA PHE A 66 6.75 -7.95 2.64
C PHE A 66 5.36 -8.32 3.18
N HIS A 67 5.17 -9.57 3.60
CA HIS A 67 3.87 -10.06 4.03
C HIS A 67 3.36 -9.28 5.25
N LEU A 68 4.20 -9.01 6.24
CA LEU A 68 3.82 -8.24 7.43
C LEU A 68 3.54 -6.76 7.12
N TRP A 69 4.33 -6.15 6.23
CA TRP A 69 4.04 -4.79 5.71
C TRP A 69 2.69 -4.74 5.00
N TYR A 70 2.40 -5.75 4.18
CA TYR A 70 1.17 -5.81 3.39
C TYR A 70 -0.05 -6.05 4.27
N GLN A 71 0.01 -6.98 5.24
CA GLN A 71 -1.06 -7.18 6.22
C GLN A 71 -1.33 -5.92 7.05
N PHE A 72 -0.27 -5.20 7.44
CA PHE A 72 -0.43 -3.94 8.15
C PHE A 72 -1.15 -2.90 7.28
N ALA A 73 -0.76 -2.75 6.00
CA ALA A 73 -1.44 -1.87 5.07
C ALA A 73 -2.94 -2.21 4.92
N LEU A 74 -3.26 -3.48 4.69
CA LEU A 74 -4.64 -3.96 4.54
C LEU A 74 -5.46 -3.74 5.82
N SER A 75 -4.89 -3.98 6.99
CA SER A 75 -5.56 -3.71 8.28
C SER A 75 -5.89 -2.22 8.45
N LEU A 76 -4.98 -1.32 8.06
CA LEU A 76 -5.22 0.13 8.11
C LEU A 76 -6.31 0.55 7.11
N MET A 77 -6.34 -0.07 5.92
CA MET A 77 -7.40 0.17 4.94
C MET A 77 -8.77 -0.24 5.50
N ALA A 78 -8.86 -1.44 6.08
CA ALA A 78 -10.10 -1.96 6.65
C ALA A 78 -10.54 -1.20 7.91
N ALA A 79 -9.60 -0.62 8.65
CA ALA A 79 -9.86 0.31 9.77
C ALA A 79 -10.21 1.73 9.31
N GLY A 80 -10.24 2.03 8.00
CA GLY A 80 -10.52 3.38 7.50
C GLY A 80 -9.39 4.40 7.67
N LYS A 81 -8.23 3.99 8.18
CA LYS A 81 -7.01 4.83 8.37
C LYS A 81 -6.27 5.08 7.05
N SER A 82 -6.99 5.62 6.07
CA SER A 82 -6.60 5.72 4.65
C SER A 82 -5.26 6.41 4.44
N ALA A 83 -5.01 7.55 5.10
CA ALA A 83 -3.76 8.30 4.95
C ALA A 83 -2.54 7.53 5.47
N ARG A 84 -2.70 6.75 6.54
CA ARG A 84 -1.64 5.88 7.06
C ARG A 84 -1.44 4.67 6.15
N ALA A 85 -2.53 4.06 5.68
CA ALA A 85 -2.47 2.95 4.74
C ALA A 85 -1.65 3.31 3.49
N VAL A 86 -1.87 4.48 2.88
CA VAL A 86 -1.09 4.95 1.72
C VAL A 86 0.41 5.02 2.03
N LYS A 87 0.81 5.48 3.22
CA LYS A 87 2.24 5.51 3.61
C LYS A 87 2.84 4.11 3.71
N VAL A 88 2.10 3.16 4.27
CA VAL A 88 2.55 1.76 4.39
C VAL A 88 2.56 1.07 3.02
N LEU A 89 1.59 1.36 2.14
CA LEU A 89 1.57 0.88 0.75
C LEU A 89 2.77 1.38 -0.06
N LYS A 90 3.24 2.63 0.15
CA LYS A 90 4.47 3.12 -0.48
C LYS A 90 5.70 2.27 -0.11
N GLU A 91 5.79 1.80 1.13
CA GLU A 91 6.84 0.87 1.53
C GLU A 91 6.64 -0.53 0.92
N CYS A 92 5.40 -1.00 0.80
CA CYS A 92 5.10 -2.25 0.10
C CYS A 92 5.53 -2.20 -1.38
N ILE A 93 5.27 -1.08 -2.08
CA ILE A 93 5.71 -0.85 -3.46
C ILE A 93 7.24 -0.88 -3.55
N ARG A 94 7.94 -0.27 -2.58
CA ARG A 94 9.40 -0.31 -2.52
C ARG A 94 9.95 -1.73 -2.37
N LEU A 95 9.29 -2.56 -1.56
CA LEU A 95 9.70 -3.95 -1.31
C LEU A 95 9.36 -4.88 -2.47
N LYS A 96 8.28 -4.59 -3.21
CA LYS A 96 7.79 -5.44 -4.31
C LYS A 96 7.29 -4.59 -5.48
N PRO A 97 8.20 -4.01 -6.28
CA PRO A 97 7.84 -3.07 -7.35
C PRO A 97 7.10 -3.73 -8.53
N ASP A 98 7.23 -5.04 -8.70
CA ASP A 98 6.57 -5.79 -9.79
C ASP A 98 5.08 -6.11 -9.51
N ASP A 99 4.56 -5.81 -8.32
CA ASP A 99 3.18 -6.13 -7.94
C ASP A 99 2.25 -4.93 -8.13
N ALA A 100 1.60 -4.87 -9.29
CA ALA A 100 0.69 -3.79 -9.69
C ALA A 100 -0.56 -3.67 -8.79
N THR A 101 -0.87 -4.68 -7.97
CA THR A 101 -1.99 -4.63 -7.02
C THR A 101 -1.79 -3.55 -5.97
N ILE A 102 -0.55 -3.37 -5.50
CA ILE A 102 -0.21 -2.47 -4.41
C ILE A 102 -0.42 -0.98 -4.78
N PRO A 103 0.14 -0.46 -5.89
CA PRO A 103 -0.15 0.90 -6.30
C PRO A 103 -1.62 1.09 -6.69
N LEU A 104 -2.31 0.05 -7.18
CA LEU A 104 -3.74 0.13 -7.47
C LEU A 104 -4.59 0.34 -6.21
N LEU A 105 -4.26 -0.35 -5.10
CA LEU A 105 -4.89 -0.12 -3.80
C LEU A 105 -4.61 1.30 -3.28
N ALA A 106 -3.38 1.81 -3.46
CA ALA A 106 -3.03 3.16 -3.07
C ALA A 106 -3.79 4.22 -3.89
N ALA A 107 -3.90 4.04 -5.21
CA ALA A 107 -4.70 4.89 -6.09
C ALA A 107 -6.16 4.93 -5.63
N LYS A 108 -6.76 3.77 -5.31
CA LYS A 108 -8.14 3.69 -4.80
C LYS A 108 -8.36 4.53 -3.55
N LEU A 109 -7.46 4.48 -2.57
CA LEU A 109 -7.56 5.28 -1.35
C LEU A 109 -7.42 6.77 -1.62
N CYS A 110 -6.49 7.13 -2.52
CA CYS A 110 -6.25 8.52 -2.91
C CYS A 110 -7.45 9.13 -3.66
N MET A 111 -8.08 8.39 -4.57
CA MET A 111 -9.30 8.85 -5.28
C MET A 111 -10.54 8.91 -4.37
N GLY A 112 -10.60 8.05 -3.35
CA GLY A 112 -11.75 7.94 -2.45
C GLY A 112 -11.68 8.93 -1.30
N SER A 113 -11.54 8.41 -0.08
CA SER A 113 -11.67 9.18 1.17
C SER A 113 -10.65 10.31 1.35
N LEU A 114 -9.51 10.27 0.67
CA LEU A 114 -8.43 11.26 0.82
C LEU A 114 -8.51 12.41 -0.18
N HIS A 115 -9.14 12.18 -1.34
CA HIS A 115 -9.16 13.12 -2.46
C HIS A 115 -7.77 13.65 -2.88
N TRP A 116 -6.73 12.81 -2.76
CA TRP A 116 -5.36 13.13 -3.16
C TRP A 116 -5.15 12.80 -4.64
N LEU A 117 -5.82 13.55 -5.52
CA LEU A 117 -5.93 13.21 -6.94
C LEU A 117 -4.58 13.20 -7.69
N GLU A 118 -3.63 14.05 -7.31
CA GLU A 118 -2.28 14.01 -7.89
C GLU A 118 -1.53 12.72 -7.54
N GLU A 119 -1.65 12.24 -6.30
CA GLU A 119 -1.02 10.98 -5.88
C GLU A 119 -1.73 9.78 -6.51
N ALA A 120 -3.06 9.84 -6.64
CA ALA A 120 -3.83 8.84 -7.37
C ALA A 120 -3.34 8.69 -8.82
N GLU A 121 -3.09 9.81 -9.52
CA GLU A 121 -2.58 9.80 -10.89
C GLU A 121 -1.21 9.13 -10.96
N LYS A 122 -0.29 9.46 -10.04
CA LYS A 122 1.05 8.85 -9.99
C LYS A 122 0.95 7.34 -9.80
N PHE A 123 0.15 6.89 -8.83
CA PHE A 123 -0.03 5.46 -8.60
C PHE A 123 -0.68 4.76 -9.81
N ALA A 124 -1.70 5.35 -10.41
CA ALA A 124 -2.36 4.77 -11.58
C ALA A 124 -1.41 4.66 -12.79
N LYS A 125 -0.52 5.64 -13.02
CA LYS A 125 0.56 5.53 -14.02
C LYS A 125 1.49 4.37 -13.72
N THR A 126 1.95 4.22 -12.48
CA THR A 126 2.80 3.08 -12.11
C THR A 126 2.13 1.74 -12.34
N VAL A 127 0.80 1.63 -12.17
CA VAL A 127 0.05 0.40 -12.49
C VAL A 127 0.10 0.10 -13.99
N VAL A 128 -0.05 1.12 -14.84
CA VAL A 128 0.05 0.97 -16.29
C VAL A 128 1.45 0.54 -16.72
N ASP A 129 2.49 1.16 -16.14
CA ASP A 129 3.89 0.89 -16.45
C ASP A 129 4.29 -0.54 -16.03
N VAL A 130 3.90 -0.98 -14.82
CA VAL A 130 4.17 -2.35 -14.33
C VAL A 130 3.30 -3.37 -15.07
N GLY A 131 2.09 -2.98 -15.46
CA GLY A 131 1.09 -3.79 -16.15
C GLY A 131 1.44 -4.18 -17.58
N GLU A 132 2.53 -3.69 -18.17
CA GLU A 132 2.98 -4.10 -19.51
C GLU A 132 3.19 -5.61 -19.64
N LYS A 133 3.45 -6.31 -18.51
CA LYS A 133 3.63 -7.77 -18.46
C LYS A 133 2.30 -8.54 -18.38
N THR A 134 1.19 -7.91 -17.98
CA THR A 134 -0.09 -8.60 -17.70
C THR A 134 -1.29 -7.77 -18.14
N SER A 135 -2.04 -8.25 -19.15
CA SER A 135 -3.15 -7.52 -19.78
C SER A 135 -4.24 -7.05 -18.80
N GLU A 136 -4.49 -7.78 -17.72
CA GLU A 136 -5.54 -7.45 -16.74
C GLU A 136 -5.19 -6.19 -15.92
N PHE A 137 -3.94 -6.07 -15.46
CA PHE A 137 -3.52 -4.92 -14.65
C PHE A 137 -3.40 -3.65 -15.47
N LYS A 138 -3.03 -3.78 -16.76
CA LYS A 138 -3.01 -2.65 -17.69
C LYS A 138 -4.39 -2.01 -17.81
N ALA A 139 -5.44 -2.81 -18.02
CA ALA A 139 -6.82 -2.31 -18.06
C ALA A 139 -7.25 -1.65 -16.74
N LYS A 140 -6.91 -2.24 -15.59
CA LYS A 140 -7.19 -1.65 -14.27
C LYS A 140 -6.44 -0.34 -14.02
N GLY A 141 -5.20 -0.22 -14.51
CA GLY A 141 -4.40 1.00 -14.43
C GLY A 141 -5.01 2.14 -15.24
N TYR A 142 -5.41 1.85 -16.49
CA TYR A 142 -6.11 2.81 -17.34
C TYR A 142 -7.48 3.22 -16.76
N LEU A 143 -8.25 2.26 -16.22
CA LEU A 143 -9.48 2.56 -15.47
C LEU A 143 -9.22 3.52 -14.30
N ALA A 144 -8.17 3.29 -13.50
CA ALA A 144 -7.79 4.16 -12.39
C ALA A 144 -7.36 5.56 -12.87
N LEU A 145 -6.63 5.66 -14.00
CA LEU A 145 -6.30 6.94 -14.63
C LEU A 145 -7.54 7.69 -15.10
N GLY A 146 -8.45 7.00 -15.79
CA GLY A 146 -9.70 7.59 -16.28
C GLY A 146 -10.55 8.17 -15.16
N LEU A 147 -10.72 7.41 -14.07
CA LEU A 147 -11.42 7.87 -12.87
C LEU A 147 -10.72 9.07 -12.22
N THR A 148 -9.38 9.02 -12.09
CA THR A 148 -8.61 10.13 -11.52
C THR A 148 -8.77 11.40 -12.35
N TYR A 149 -8.65 11.31 -13.68
CA TYR A 149 -8.83 12.46 -14.57
C TYR A 149 -10.25 13.00 -14.55
N SER A 150 -11.26 12.14 -14.43
CA SER A 150 -12.66 12.57 -14.27
C SER A 150 -12.88 13.35 -12.97
N LEU A 151 -12.28 12.91 -11.86
CA LEU A 151 -12.34 13.63 -10.58
C LEU A 151 -11.59 14.97 -10.67
N GLN A 152 -10.38 14.99 -11.25
CA GLN A 152 -9.62 16.23 -11.46
C GLN A 152 -10.37 17.22 -12.36
N ALA A 153 -11.08 16.73 -13.39
CA ALA A 153 -11.89 17.56 -14.26
C ALA A 153 -13.07 18.20 -13.50
N THR A 154 -13.65 17.49 -12.53
CA THR A 154 -14.75 17.99 -11.70
C THR A 154 -14.26 19.10 -10.77
N ASP A 155 -13.03 18.98 -10.25
CA ASP A 155 -12.41 19.98 -9.37
C ASP A 155 -11.82 21.19 -10.11
N ALA A 156 -11.53 21.06 -11.40
CA ALA A 156 -10.90 22.12 -12.18
C ALA A 156 -11.83 23.33 -12.32
N SER A 157 -11.31 24.54 -12.06
CA SER A 157 -12.08 25.79 -12.15
C SER A 157 -12.12 26.39 -13.56
N LEU A 158 -11.10 26.10 -14.37
CA LEU A 158 -10.96 26.63 -15.73
C LEU A 158 -11.56 25.67 -16.75
N ARG A 159 -12.50 26.15 -17.56
CA ARG A 159 -13.15 25.35 -18.61
C ARG A 159 -12.16 24.66 -19.55
N GLY A 160 -11.08 25.35 -19.94
CA GLY A 160 -10.03 24.74 -20.78
C GLY A 160 -9.33 23.55 -20.11
N MET A 161 -9.10 23.62 -18.80
CA MET A 161 -8.50 22.53 -18.03
C MET A 161 -9.48 21.36 -17.86
N GLN A 162 -10.75 21.66 -17.62
CA GLN A 162 -11.82 20.65 -17.56
C GLN A 162 -11.89 19.86 -18.87
N GLU A 163 -11.93 20.54 -20.02
CA GLU A 163 -12.01 19.89 -21.34
C GLU A 163 -10.78 19.01 -21.63
N VAL A 164 -9.58 19.45 -21.25
CA VAL A 164 -8.35 18.65 -21.39
C VAL A 164 -8.40 17.39 -20.52
N LEU A 165 -8.83 17.51 -19.26
CA LEU A 165 -8.90 16.38 -18.34
C LEU A 165 -10.00 15.39 -18.73
N GLN A 166 -11.15 15.87 -19.21
CA GLN A 166 -12.22 15.01 -19.74
C GLN A 166 -11.76 14.21 -20.97
N ARG A 167 -11.01 14.84 -21.88
CA ARG A 167 -10.40 14.12 -23.02
C ARG A 167 -9.42 13.05 -22.56
N LYS A 168 -8.55 13.36 -21.59
CA LYS A 168 -7.64 12.37 -21.00
C LYS A 168 -8.39 11.21 -20.34
N ALA A 169 -9.47 11.50 -19.62
CA ALA A 169 -10.29 10.48 -18.99
C ALA A 169 -10.91 9.54 -20.02
N LEU A 170 -11.46 10.09 -21.11
CA LEU A 170 -12.06 9.31 -22.19
C LEU A 170 -11.02 8.46 -22.94
N LEU A 171 -9.84 9.01 -23.21
CA LEU A 171 -8.73 8.27 -23.83
C LEU A 171 -8.24 7.11 -22.95
N ALA A 172 -8.32 7.24 -21.63
CA ALA A 172 -7.96 6.17 -20.71
C ALA A 172 -9.01 5.04 -20.65
N PHE A 173 -10.21 5.19 -21.22
CA PHE A 173 -11.21 4.13 -21.28
C PHE A 173 -11.28 3.41 -22.63
N GLN A 174 -10.49 3.84 -23.61
CA GLN A 174 -10.40 3.26 -24.95
C GLN A 174 -9.29 2.20 -25.02
#